data_AF-A0A9W7PKT5-F1
#
_entry.id   AF-A0A9W7PKT5-F1
#
_cell.length_a   1.000
_cell.length_b   1.000
_cell.length_c   1.000
_cell.angle_alpha   90.00
_cell.angle_beta   90.00
_cell.angle_gamma   90.00
#
_symmetry.space_group_name_H-M   'P 1'
#
loop_
_entity.id
_entity.type
_entity.pdbx_description
1 polymer ?
#
loop_
_entity_poly.entity_id
_entity_poly.type
_entity_poly.pdbx_seq_one_letter_code
_entity_poly.pdbx_strand_id
1 'polypeptide(L)' 'MLEIAIEKVYFAQGATDLRKSIDGLAVVVKEKFELDPFRLVYLFFVIAHAMN' A
#
# COMPACT_ATOMS: atom_id res chain seq x y z
N MET A 1 5.53 16.21 -21.02
CA MET A 1 6.01 15.57 -19.78
C MET A 1 4.78 15.26 -18.95
N LEU A 2 4.45 13.99 -18.70
CA LEU A 2 3.32 13.66 -17.82
C LEU A 2 3.76 14.01 -16.39
N GLU A 3 3.09 14.99 -15.80
CA GLU A 3 3.28 15.32 -14.40
C GLU A 3 2.52 14.26 -13.58
N ILE A 4 3.26 13.38 -12.91
CA ILE A 4 2.66 12.36 -12.05
C ILE A 4 2.30 13.03 -10.73
N ALA A 5 1.04 13.42 -10.59
CA ALA A 5 0.50 13.89 -9.32
C ALA A 5 0.22 12.69 -8.41
N ILE A 6 0.94 12.59 -7.30
CA ILE A 6 0.64 11.60 -6.25
C ILE A 6 -0.64 12.08 -5.54
N GLU A 7 -1.70 11.29 -5.62
CA GLU A 7 -2.99 11.66 -5.01
C GLU A 7 -2.97 11.38 -3.51
N LYS A 8 -2.40 10.23 -3.10
CA LYS A 8 -2.37 9.77 -1.71
C LYS A 8 -1.14 8.95 -1.40
N VAL A 9 -0.59 9.14 -0.20
CA VAL A 9 0.52 8.37 0.36
C VAL A 9 0.04 7.68 1.64
N TYR A 10 0.25 6.36 1.71
CA TYR A 10 -0.10 5.55 2.88
C TYR A 10 1.17 5.02 3.56
N PHE A 11 1.25 5.17 4.89
CA PHE A 11 2.43 4.82 5.68
C PHE A 11 2.12 3.77 6.76
N ALA A 12 2.98 2.77 6.93
CA ALA A 12 2.94 1.84 8.05
C ALA A 12 3.45 2.50 9.32
N GLN A 13 2.64 2.52 10.37
CA GLN A 13 3.10 2.92 11.70
C GLN A 13 3.63 1.75 12.55
N GLY A 14 4.00 0.61 11.94
CA GLY A 14 4.40 -0.60 12.67
C GLY A 14 5.29 -1.56 11.88
N ALA A 15 5.76 -2.61 12.55
CA ALA A 15 6.58 -3.66 11.95
C ALA A 15 5.77 -4.40 10.87
N THR A 16 6.22 -4.33 9.63
CA THR A 16 5.58 -5.03 8.51
C THR A 16 6.42 -6.21 8.09
N ASP A 17 5.78 -7.37 8.10
CA ASP A 17 6.38 -8.58 7.60
C ASP A 17 6.38 -8.60 6.07
N LEU A 18 7.51 -8.19 5.48
CA LEU A 18 7.72 -8.18 4.04
C LEU A 18 8.09 -9.57 3.47
N ARG A 19 8.01 -10.67 4.24
CA ARG A 19 8.27 -12.03 3.71
C ARG A 19 7.34 -12.40 2.56
N LYS A 20 6.16 -11.78 2.46
CA LYS A 20 5.23 -11.93 1.33
C LYS A 20 5.49 -10.97 0.15
N SER A 21 6.53 -10.14 0.24
CA SER A 21 6.95 -9.18 -0.79
C SER A 21 5.84 -8.20 -1.22
N ILE A 22 5.99 -7.58 -2.39
CA ILE A 22 5.04 -6.60 -2.94
C ILE A 22 3.65 -7.21 -3.18
N ASP A 23 3.59 -8.47 -3.62
CA ASP A 23 2.33 -9.15 -3.93
C ASP A 23 1.48 -9.38 -2.68
N GLY A 24 2.12 -9.78 -1.58
CA GLY A 24 1.44 -9.91 -0.29
C GLY A 24 0.91 -8.58 0.23
N LEU A 25 1.65 -7.49 0.00
CA LEU A 25 1.20 -6.15 0.37
C LEU A 25 -0.02 -5.73 -0.47
N ALA A 26 0.00 -5.99 -1.78
CA ALA A 26 -1.11 -5.69 -2.69
C ALA A 26 -2.40 -6.42 -2.28
N VAL A 27 -2.29 -7.69 -1.87
CA VAL A 27 -3.44 -8.45 -1.34
C VAL A 27 -3.98 -7.79 -0.06
N VAL A 28 -3.13 -7.37 0.87
CA VAL A 28 -3.58 -6.69 2.10
C VAL A 28 -4.25 -5.35 1.79
N VAL A 29 -3.67 -4.53 0.91
CA VAL A 29 -4.26 -3.25 0.46
C VAL A 29 -5.68 -3.46 -0.06
N LYS A 30 -5.83 -4.46 -0.94
CA LYS A 30 -7.11 -4.77 -1.58
C LYS A 30 -8.15 -5.30 -0.57
N GLU A 31 -7.77 -6.31 0.22
CA GLU A 31 -8.71 -7.03 1.08
C GLU A 31 -9.03 -6.31 2.39
N LYS A 32 -8.13 -5.46 2.90
CA LYS A 32 -8.32 -4.77 4.20
C LYS A 32 -8.72 -3.31 4.08
N PHE A 33 -8.34 -2.65 2.99
CA PHE A 33 -8.58 -1.21 2.81
C PHE A 33 -9.47 -0.90 1.60
N GLU A 34 -9.87 -1.91 0.83
CA GLU A 34 -10.70 -1.76 -0.38
C GLU A 34 -10.07 -0.79 -1.42
N LEU A 35 -8.74 -0.67 -1.40
CA LEU A 35 -7.98 0.16 -2.34
C LEU A 35 -7.41 -0.69 -3.47
N ASP A 36 -7.23 -0.08 -4.65
CA ASP A 36 -6.51 -0.69 -5.76
C ASP A 36 -4.99 -0.46 -5.62
N PRO A 37 -4.18 -1.48 -5.29
CA PRO A 37 -2.74 -1.36 -5.12
C PRO A 37 -1.99 -1.03 -6.42
N PHE A 38 -2.62 -1.17 -7.58
CA PHE A 38 -2.01 -0.97 -8.89
C PHE A 38 -2.41 0.36 -9.55
N ARG A 39 -3.21 1.19 -8.86
CA ARG A 39 -3.56 2.51 -9.35
C ARG A 39 -2.31 3.40 -9.36
N LEU A 40 -1.96 3.93 -10.53
CA LEU A 40 -0.75 4.73 -10.79
C LEU A 40 -0.54 5.96 -9.88
N VAL A 41 -1.57 6.42 -9.18
CA VAL A 41 -1.53 7.62 -8.32
C VAL A 41 -1.41 7.31 -6.82
N TYR A 42 -1.37 6.04 -6.44
CA TYR A 42 -1.20 5.62 -5.05
C TYR A 42 0.22 5.12 -4.80
N LEU A 43 0.87 5.70 -3.78
CA LEU A 43 2.16 5.26 -3.30
C LEU A 43 2.01 4.64 -1.91
N PHE A 44 2.27 3.33 -1.82
CA PHE A 44 2.17 2.57 -0.57
C PHE A 44 3.55 2.36 0.02
N PHE A 45 3.80 2.96 1.19
CA PHE A 45 5.04 2.78 1.96
C PHE A 45 4.74 1.92 3.18
N VAL A 46 4.72 0.59 2.95
CA VAL A 46 4.68 -0.45 3.99
C VAL A 46 3.37 -0.38 4.81
N ILE A 47 2.73 -1.50 5.17
CA ILE A 47 1.43 -1.46 5.88
C ILE A 47 1.46 -2.39 7.09
N ALA A 48 1.43 -1.82 8.29
CA ALA A 48 1.20 -2.57 9.52
C ALA A 48 0.59 -1.68 10.61
N HIS A 49 -0.71 -1.46 10.49
CA HIS A 49 -1.63 -1.49 11.64
C HIS A 49 -3.05 -1.92 11.22
N ALA A 50 -3.18 -2.74 10.17
CA ALA A 50 -4.48 -3.29 9.73
C ALA A 50 -4.86 -4.58 10.46
N MET A 51 -4.03 -5.01 11.41
CA MET A 51 -4.10 -6.30 12.10
C MET A 51 -4.04 -6.11 13.60
N ASN A 52 -4.88 -5.22 14.13
CA ASN A 52 -5.43 -5.38 15.48
C ASN A 52 -6.88 -4.89 15.47
#